data_AF-A0A6N9YMT9-F1
#
_entry.id   AF-A0A6N9YMT9-F1
#
_cell.length_a   1.000
_cell.length_b   1.000
_cell.length_c   1.000
_cell.angle_alpha   90.00
_cell.angle_beta   90.00
_cell.angle_gamma   90.00
#
_symmetry.space_group_name_H-M   'P 1'
#
loop_
_entity.id
_entity.type
_entity.pdbx_description
1 polymer ?
#
loop_
_entity_poly.entity_id
_entity_poly.type
_entity_poly.pdbx_seq_one_letter_code
_entity_poly.pdbx_strand_id
1 'polypeptide(L)' 'MIDLARVTSISRLQDGLITRQQALASGMSPKALQHRLRQGGPWRRVLRGVYATFDGPLADIHLLRWPPWMSTVPQRRLA' A
#
# COMPACT_ATOMS: atom_id res chain seq x y z
N MET A 1 4.72 17.55 11.58
CA MET A 1 5.84 17.09 10.72
C MET A 1 5.52 15.68 10.25
N ILE A 2 5.54 15.42 8.94
CA ILE A 2 5.26 14.08 8.41
C ILE A 2 6.48 13.20 8.69
N ASP A 3 6.29 12.06 9.36
CA ASP A 3 7.37 11.10 9.59
C ASP A 3 7.45 10.11 8.43
N LEU A 4 8.12 10.55 7.37
CA LEU A 4 8.35 9.70 6.19
C LEU A 4 9.24 8.50 6.49
N ALA A 5 10.15 8.62 7.45
CA ALA A 5 11.02 7.52 7.84
C ALA A 5 10.20 6.39 8.47
N ARG A 6 9.25 6.72 9.36
CA ARG A 6 8.35 5.75 9.97
C ARG A 6 7.44 5.07 8.95
N VAL A 7 6.91 5.82 7.99
CA VAL A 7 6.12 5.28 6.87
C VAL A 7 6.93 4.28 6.06
N THR A 8 8.16 4.64 5.70
CA THR A 8 9.05 3.77 4.91
C THR A 8 9.46 2.53 5.70
N SER A 9 9.73 2.65 7.00
CA SER A 9 10.08 1.50 7.84
C SER A 9 8.92 0.51 7.99
N ILE A 10 7.70 0.99 8.27
CA ILE A 10 6.51 0.12 8.37
C ILE A 10 6.28 -0.60 7.04
N SER A 11 6.40 0.14 5.94
CA SER A 11 6.22 -0.41 4.61
C SER A 11 7.25 -1.50 4.30
N ARG A 12 8.53 -1.28 4.59
CA ARG A 12 9.59 -2.28 4.39
C ARG A 12 9.35 -3.57 5.19
N LEU A 13 8.87 -3.46 6.43
CA LEU A 13 8.51 -4.61 7.26
C LEU A 13 7.28 -5.39 6.76
N GLN A 14 6.50 -4.77 5.86
CA GLN A 14 5.32 -5.35 5.23
C GLN A 14 5.51 -5.50 3.73
N ASP A 15 6.77 -5.70 3.31
CA ASP A 15 7.13 -6.03 1.93
C ASP A 15 6.67 -4.94 0.95
N GLY A 16 6.77 -3.68 1.34
CA GLY A 16 6.37 -2.55 0.50
C GLY A 16 4.87 -2.21 0.56
N LEU A 17 4.09 -2.84 1.44
CA LEU A 17 2.67 -2.52 1.65
C LEU A 17 2.45 -1.63 2.88
N ILE A 18 1.43 -0.79 2.83
CA ILE A 18 0.98 -0.01 3.99
C ILE A 18 -0.52 0.23 3.93
N THR A 19 -1.18 0.18 5.09
CA THR A 19 -2.60 0.54 5.21
C THR A 19 -2.79 2.05 5.35
N ARG A 20 -3.99 2.54 5.01
CA ARG A 20 -4.39 3.93 5.28
C ARG A 20 -4.22 4.28 6.76
N GLN A 21 -4.62 3.40 7.66
CA GLN A 21 -4.55 3.65 9.10
C GLN A 21 -3.10 3.81 9.57
N GLN A 22 -2.17 2.97 9.11
CA GLN A 22 -0.74 3.07 9.45
C GLN A 22 -0.10 4.34 8.88
N ALA A 23 -0.46 4.72 7.65
CA ALA A 23 0.01 5.97 7.06
C ALA A 23 -0.45 7.19 7.88
N LEU A 24 -1.72 7.22 8.30
CA LEU A 24 -2.24 8.31 9.13
C LEU A 24 -1.64 8.30 10.55
N ALA A 25 -1.51 7.13 11.17
CA ALA A 25 -0.93 6.96 12.50
C ALA A 25 0.57 7.32 12.57
N SER A 26 1.27 7.31 11.43
CA SER A 26 2.65 7.81 11.30
C SER A 26 2.72 9.32 11.02
N GLY A 27 1.60 10.03 11.13
CA GLY A 27 1.54 11.48 10.97
C GLY A 27 1.43 11.96 9.52
N MET A 28 1.16 11.06 8.56
CA MET A 28 0.83 11.48 7.21
C MET A 28 -0.55 12.13 7.19
N SER A 29 -0.66 13.31 6.58
CA SER A 29 -1.97 13.93 6.39
C SER A 29 -2.74 13.22 5.27
N PRO A 30 -4.08 13.26 5.27
CA PRO A 30 -4.90 12.74 4.17
C PRO A 30 -4.52 13.37 2.81
N LYS A 31 -4.14 14.65 2.80
CA LYS A 31 -3.69 15.36 1.59
C LYS A 31 -2.35 14.83 1.08
N ALA A 32 -1.40 14.55 1.98
CA ALA A 32 -0.12 13.94 1.62
C ALA A 32 -0.31 12.52 1.06
N LEU A 33 -1.23 11.75 1.65
CA LEU A 33 -1.60 10.43 1.14
C LEU A 33 -2.19 10.52 -0.27
N GLN A 34 -3.14 11.44 -0.51
CA GLN A 34 -3.71 11.67 -1.84
C GLN A 34 -2.65 12.10 -2.86
N HIS A 35 -1.73 12.98 -2.47
CA HIS A 35 -0.64 13.42 -3.32
C HIS A 35 0.26 12.25 -3.77
N ARG A 36 0.43 11.22 -2.94
CA ARG A 36 1.19 10.01 -3.30
C ARG A 36 0.40 9.03 -4.16
N LEU A 37 -0.92 8.98 -3.99
CA LEU A 37 -1.82 8.12 -4.74
C LEU A 37 -2.30 8.72 -6.08
N ARG A 38 -1.88 9.94 -6.42
CA ARG A 38 -2.25 10.58 -7.69
C ARG A 38 -1.77 9.74 -8.88
N GLN A 39 -2.35 9.98 -10.06
CA GLN A 39 -1.83 9.40 -11.30
C GLN A 39 -0.35 9.80 -11.50
N GLY A 40 0.52 8.81 -11.76
CA GLY A 40 1.98 9.00 -11.81
C GLY A 40 2.64 9.26 -10.44
N GLY A 41 1.88 9.12 -9.35
CA GLY A 41 2.41 9.17 -8.00
C GLY A 41 3.14 7.89 -7.60
N PRO A 42 4.01 7.95 -6.58
CA PRO A 42 4.87 6.82 -6.21
C PRO A 42 4.11 5.66 -5.56
N TRP A 43 2.82 5.83 -5.20
CA TRP A 43 2.05 4.83 -4.48
C TRP A 43 0.85 4.39 -5.30
N ARG A 44 0.54 3.09 -5.23
CA ARG A 44 -0.57 2.50 -5.96
C ARG A 44 -1.54 1.84 -5.00
N ARG A 45 -2.83 1.96 -5.30
CA ARG A 45 -3.87 1.25 -4.54
C ARG A 45 -3.92 -0.20 -4.98
N VAL A 46 -3.72 -1.11 -4.04
CA VAL A 46 -3.79 -2.56 -4.27
C VAL A 46 -5.17 -3.09 -3.90
N LEU A 47 -5.67 -2.67 -2.73
CA LEU A 47 -7.03 -2.98 -2.24
C LEU A 47 -7.66 -1.74 -1.61
N ARG A 48 -8.91 -1.85 -1.17
CA ARG A 48 -9.55 -0.78 -0.40
C ARG A 48 -8.81 -0.59 0.93
N GLY A 49 -8.07 0.51 1.03
CA GLY A 49 -7.32 0.87 2.25
C GLY A 49 -5.92 0.29 2.35
N VAL A 50 -5.44 -0.43 1.32
CA VAL A 50 -4.07 -0.97 1.23
C VAL A 50 -3.36 -0.41 0.01
N TYR A 51 -2.13 0.06 0.22
CA TYR A 51 -1.32 0.75 -0.78
C TYR A 51 0.05 0.10 -0.90
N ALA A 52 0.54 -0.08 -2.13
CA ALA A 52 1.93 -0.39 -2.41
C ALA A 52 2.73 0.89 -2.53
N THR A 53 3.94 0.90 -1.95
CA THR A 53 4.87 2.04 -1.98
C THR A 53 6.05 1.83 -2.92
N PHE A 54 5.94 0.86 -3.82
CA PHE A 54 6.95 0.48 -4.80
C PHE A 54 6.31 0.33 -6.18
N ASP A 55 7.16 0.40 -7.20
CA ASP A 55 6.78 0.09 -8.58
C ASP A 55 7.20 -1.33 -8.92
N GLY A 56 6.25 -2.13 -9.41
CA GLY A 56 6.49 -3.52 -9.82
C GLY A 56 5.23 -4.39 -9.71
N PRO A 57 5.28 -5.64 -10.19
CA PRO A 57 4.23 -6.62 -9.95
C PRO A 57 4.18 -6.96 -8.45
N LEU A 58 2.97 -7.27 -7.96
CA LEU A 58 2.85 -7.86 -6.63
C LEU A 58 3.39 -9.29 -6.71
N ALA A 59 4.46 -9.58 -5.98
CA ALA A 59 4.95 -10.94 -5.77
C ALA A 59 3.99 -11.77 -4.88
N ASP A 60 4.05 -13.09 -5.02
CA ASP A 60 3.21 -14.06 -4.28
C ASP A 60 3.28 -13.88 -2.76
N ILE A 61 4.41 -13.41 -2.24
CA ILE A 61 4.58 -13.08 -0.82
C ILE A 61 3.58 -12.01 -0.33
N HIS A 62 3.17 -11.08 -1.20
CA HIS A 62 2.19 -10.05 -0.84
C HIS A 62 0.77 -10.61 -0.83
N LEU A 63 0.51 -11.66 -1.62
CA LEU A 63 -0.77 -12.37 -1.64
C LEU A 63 -0.91 -13.31 -0.43
N LEU A 64 0.19 -13.90 0.06
CA LEU A 64 0.17 -14.72 1.28
C LEU A 64 -0.15 -13.92 2.55
N ARG A 65 0.28 -12.66 2.61
CA ARG A 65 -0.04 -11.73 3.72
C ARG A 65 -1.50 -11.29 3.71
N TRP A 66 -2.21 -11.53 2.61
CA TRP A 66 -3.63 -11.26 2.44
C TRP A 66 -4.35 -12.54 1.99
N PRO A 67 -4.58 -13.51 2.90
CA PRO A 67 -5.15 -14.80 2.55
C PRO A 67 -6.47 -14.65 1.78
N PRO A 68 -6.75 -15.52 0.80
CA PRO A 68 -7.91 -15.40 -0.09
C PRO A 68 -9.27 -15.38 0.63
N TRP A 69 -9.38 -15.90 1.85
CA TRP A 69 -10.59 -15.79 2.67
C TRP A 69 -10.88 -14.36 3.17
N MET A 70 -9.96 -13.40 2.96
CA MET A 70 -10.14 -11.97 3.21
C MET A 70 -10.62 -11.17 1.98
N SER A 71 -10.78 -11.79 0.80
CA SER A 71 -11.26 -11.06 -0.40
C SER A 71 -12.01 -11.92 -1.40
N THR A 72 -13.32 -11.80 -1.38
CA THR A 72 -14.19 -12.07 -2.53
C THR A 72 -13.97 -10.98 -3.59
N VAL A 73 -12.90 -11.09 -4.40
CA VAL A 73 -12.76 -10.34 -5.67
C VAL A 73 -12.08 -11.26 -6.71
N PRO A 74 -12.67 -11.51 -7.89
CA PRO A 74 -12.05 -12.32 -8.92
C PRO A 74 -10.92 -11.55 -9.60
N GLN A 75 -9.69 -12.01 -9.43
CA GLN A 75 -8.51 -11.49 -10.10
C GLN A 75 -8.51 -11.96 -11.57
N ARG A 76 -9.19 -11.24 -12.48
CA ARG A 76 -9.05 -11.51 -13.92
C ARG A 76 -7.69 -10.98 -14.41
N ARG A 77 -6.81 -11.94 -14.70
CA ARG A 77 -5.67 -11.95 -15.65
C ARG A 77 -5.25 -10.59 -16.22
N LEU A 78 -4.05 -10.14 -15.88
CA LEU A 78 -3.24 -9.29 -16.75
C LEU A 78 -2.06 -10.14 -17.22
N ALA A 79 -2.13 -10.50 -18.50
CA ALA A 79 -0.99 -10.90 -19.32
C ALA A 79 -0.18 -9.66 -19.72
#